data_AF-A0A2P4YXS7-F1
#
_entry.id   AF-A0A2P4YXS7-F1
#
_cell.length_a   1.000
_cell.length_b   1.000
_cell.length_c   1.000
_cell.angle_alpha   90.00
_cell.angle_beta   90.00
_cell.angle_gamma   90.00
#
_symmetry.space_group_name_H-M   'P 1'
#
loop_
_entity.id
_entity.type
_entity.pdbx_description
1 polymer ?
#
loop_
_entity_poly.entity_id
_entity_poly.type
_entity_poly.pdbx_seq_one_letter_code
_entity_poly.pdbx_strand_id
1 'polypeptide(L)'
;MECLICFADLDEINSVDYKTSSDSEWFKSLFCFECITTLKKTQFKRYCDSVTETKCLKEQKSLLRRGPPINIYDKHGFPECGENEVFMLCKSNSKDIISPKLDGSLVGEDRIKYWDYLKQFISKDLLENDNSKEEEN
;
A
#
# COMPACT_ATOMS: atom_id res chain seq x y z
N MET A 1 -7.94 -13.60 19.35
CA MET A 1 -7.24 -13.46 18.05
C MET A 1 -6.16 -12.43 18.26
N GLU A 2 -4.97 -12.57 17.70
CA GLU A 2 -3.86 -11.63 17.96
C GLU A 2 -3.58 -10.77 16.73
N CYS A 3 -3.13 -9.53 16.96
CA CYS A 3 -2.69 -8.63 15.90
C CYS A 3 -1.42 -9.18 15.24
N LEU A 4 -1.43 -9.35 13.92
CA LEU A 4 -0.28 -9.89 13.18
C LEU A 4 0.97 -8.96 13.14
N ILE A 5 0.86 -7.72 13.62
CA ILE A 5 1.98 -6.76 13.66
C ILE A 5 2.59 -6.67 15.06
N CYS A 6 1.77 -6.41 16.07
CA CYS A 6 2.25 -6.17 17.43
C CYS A 6 2.03 -7.36 18.38
N PHE A 7 1.35 -8.42 17.92
CA PHE A 7 1.01 -9.61 18.71
C PHE A 7 0.15 -9.32 19.96
N ALA A 8 -0.43 -8.13 20.06
CA ALA A 8 -1.41 -7.82 21.10
C ALA A 8 -2.75 -8.51 20.80
N ASP A 9 -3.46 -8.88 21.85
CA ASP A 9 -4.81 -9.45 21.74
C ASP A 9 -5.78 -8.48 21.07
N LEU A 10 -6.55 -9.00 20.11
CA LEU A 10 -7.65 -8.31 19.47
C LEU A 10 -8.93 -8.55 20.26
N ASP A 11 -9.52 -7.45 20.71
CA ASP A 11 -10.79 -7.40 21.42
C ASP A 11 -11.77 -6.47 20.70
N GLU A 12 -12.96 -6.27 21.26
CA GLU A 12 -13.99 -5.43 20.63
C GLU A 12 -13.57 -3.96 20.50
N ILE A 13 -12.64 -3.49 21.34
CA ILE A 13 -12.21 -2.10 21.42
C ILE A 13 -11.16 -1.77 20.36
N ASN A 14 -10.18 -2.66 20.17
CA ASN A 14 -9.06 -2.44 19.27
C ASN A 14 -9.20 -3.14 17.90
N SER A 15 -10.25 -3.95 17.71
CA SER A 15 -10.57 -4.58 16.42
C SER A 15 -11.11 -3.57 15.42
N VAL A 16 -10.82 -3.85 14.15
CA VAL A 16 -11.27 -3.04 13.01
C VAL A 16 -11.91 -3.97 11.99
N ASP A 17 -13.07 -3.58 11.49
CA ASP A 17 -13.71 -4.25 10.37
C ASP A 17 -13.41 -3.47 9.08
N TYR A 18 -13.43 -4.16 7.93
CA TYR A 18 -13.13 -3.57 6.64
C TYR A 18 -14.04 -4.07 5.53
N LYS A 19 -14.15 -3.29 4.46
CA LYS A 19 -14.80 -3.66 3.20
C LYS A 19 -13.80 -3.69 2.05
N THR A 20 -14.05 -4.57 1.09
CA THR A 20 -13.26 -4.70 -0.14
C THR A 20 -13.87 -3.91 -1.29
N SER A 21 -15.18 -3.62 -1.24
CA SER A 21 -15.92 -2.79 -2.20
C SER A 21 -17.15 -2.15 -1.55
N SER A 22 -17.93 -1.36 -2.29
CA SER A 22 -19.19 -0.78 -1.79
C SER A 22 -20.16 -1.84 -1.28
N ASP A 23 -20.29 -2.93 -2.03
CA ASP A 23 -21.30 -3.96 -1.85
C ASP A 23 -20.79 -5.18 -1.09
N SER A 24 -19.50 -5.20 -0.72
CA SER A 24 -18.95 -6.29 0.09
C SER A 24 -19.55 -6.29 1.49
N GLU A 25 -19.56 -7.48 2.10
CA GLU A 25 -19.76 -7.61 3.53
C GLU A 25 -18.59 -6.99 4.32
N TRP A 26 -18.78 -6.87 5.64
CA TRP A 26 -17.74 -6.42 6.55
C TRP A 26 -16.91 -7.61 7.03
N PHE A 27 -15.61 -7.55 6.81
CA PHE A 27 -14.65 -8.55 7.24
C PHE A 27 -13.85 -8.05 8.44
N LYS A 28 -13.38 -8.95 9.30
CA LYS A 28 -12.52 -8.57 10.43
C LYS A 28 -11.06 -8.47 9.99
N SER A 29 -10.42 -7.35 10.30
CA SER A 29 -8.98 -7.16 10.14
C SER A 29 -8.21 -8.08 11.08
N LEU A 30 -7.03 -8.55 10.63
CA LEU A 30 -6.06 -9.24 11.48
C LEU A 30 -5.07 -8.29 12.16
N PHE A 31 -5.27 -6.98 12.02
CA PHE A 31 -4.51 -5.92 12.66
C PHE A 31 -5.38 -5.10 13.61
N CYS A 32 -4.78 -4.67 14.73
CA CYS A 32 -5.42 -3.75 15.66
C CYS A 32 -5.47 -2.32 15.09
N PHE A 33 -6.35 -1.50 15.66
CA PHE A 33 -6.56 -0.11 15.28
C PHE A 33 -5.28 0.75 15.31
N GLU A 34 -4.40 0.54 16.29
CA GLU A 34 -3.14 1.29 16.42
C GLU A 34 -2.15 0.95 15.31
N CYS A 35 -2.03 -0.35 14.98
CA CYS A 35 -1.18 -0.80 13.88
C CYS A 35 -1.71 -0.31 12.53
N ILE A 36 -3.03 -0.35 12.30
CA ILE A 36 -3.64 0.25 11.10
C ILE A 36 -3.35 1.75 11.01
N THR A 37 -3.48 2.47 12.12
CA THR A 37 -3.17 3.91 12.17
C THR A 37 -1.70 4.18 11.83
N THR A 38 -0.80 3.33 12.30
CA THR A 38 0.64 3.43 11.98
C THR A 38 0.94 3.09 10.53
N LEU A 39 0.30 2.06 9.98
CA LEU A 39 0.40 1.71 8.56
C LEU A 39 -0.08 2.86 7.68
N LYS A 40 -1.21 3.50 8.01
CA LYS A 40 -1.72 4.65 7.28
C LYS A 40 -0.71 5.80 7.18
N LYS A 41 0.00 6.07 8.27
CA LYS A 41 1.03 7.13 8.35
C LYS A 41 2.28 6.82 7.54
N THR A 42 2.63 5.54 7.41
CA THR A 42 3.98 5.14 6.96
C THR A 42 4.00 4.51 5.57
N GLN A 43 2.91 3.87 5.15
CA GLN A 43 2.89 3.05 3.93
C GLN A 43 3.15 3.84 2.66
N PHE A 44 2.59 5.06 2.53
CA PHE A 44 2.81 5.89 1.35
C PHE A 44 4.27 6.34 1.25
N LYS A 45 4.84 6.84 2.35
CA LYS A 45 6.28 7.21 2.39
C LYS A 45 7.16 6.01 2.06
N ARG A 46 6.90 4.84 2.65
CA ARG A 46 7.64 3.60 2.35
C ARG A 46 7.55 3.24 0.87
N TYR A 47 6.40 3.40 0.24
CA TYR A 47 6.27 3.20 -1.21
C TYR A 47 7.17 4.15 -1.99
N CYS A 48 7.12 5.45 -1.69
CA CYS A 48 7.95 6.46 -2.37
C CYS A 48 9.44 6.12 -2.23
N ASP A 49 9.91 5.90 -1.00
CA ASP A 49 11.29 5.55 -0.69
C ASP A 49 11.69 4.25 -1.42
N SER A 50 10.84 3.22 -1.41
CA SER A 50 11.12 1.93 -2.08
C SER A 50 11.24 2.06 -3.60
N VAL A 51 10.41 2.89 -4.25
CA VAL A 51 10.48 3.07 -5.71
C VAL A 51 11.74 3.83 -6.11
N THR A 52 12.16 4.81 -5.32
CA THR A 52 13.31 5.67 -5.64
C THR A 52 14.65 5.08 -5.21
N GLU A 53 14.66 4.26 -4.16
CA GLU A 53 15.91 3.74 -3.56
C GLU A 53 16.20 2.27 -3.92
N THR A 54 15.21 1.50 -4.40
CA THR A 54 15.46 0.10 -4.76
C THR A 54 16.46 0.01 -5.92
N LYS A 55 17.45 -0.87 -5.76
CA LYS A 55 18.41 -1.22 -6.82
C LYS A 55 17.95 -2.44 -7.64
N CYS A 56 16.83 -3.04 -7.28
CA CYS A 56 16.29 -4.23 -7.94
C CYS A 56 15.27 -3.82 -9.01
N LEU A 57 15.66 -3.90 -10.28
CA LEU A 57 14.79 -3.55 -11.41
C LEU A 57 13.47 -4.32 -11.42
N LYS A 58 13.47 -5.59 -10.98
CA LYS A 58 12.24 -6.41 -10.89
C LYS A 58 11.29 -5.87 -9.84
N GLU A 59 11.82 -5.48 -8.68
CA GLU A 59 11.03 -4.87 -7.61
C GLU A 59 10.49 -3.52 -8.04
N GLN A 60 11.34 -2.66 -8.61
CA GLN A 60 10.94 -1.34 -9.12
C GLN A 60 9.82 -1.45 -10.16
N LYS A 61 9.94 -2.36 -11.14
CA LYS A 61 8.88 -2.65 -12.12
C LYS A 61 7.59 -3.13 -11.46
N SER A 62 7.68 -3.96 -10.43
CA SER A 62 6.51 -4.45 -9.70
C SER A 62 5.82 -3.32 -8.94
N LEU A 63 6.58 -2.45 -8.27
CA LEU A 63 6.05 -1.29 -7.54
C LEU A 63 5.38 -0.31 -8.51
N LEU A 64 6.04 -0.01 -9.63
CA LEU A 64 5.51 0.89 -10.65
C LEU A 64 4.32 0.33 -11.40
N ARG A 65 4.22 -0.99 -11.58
CA ARG A 65 3.01 -1.65 -12.11
C ARG A 65 1.81 -1.43 -11.20
N ARG A 66 2.02 -1.49 -9.88
CA ARG A 66 0.95 -1.24 -8.89
C ARG A 66 0.62 0.25 -8.79
N GLY A 67 1.63 1.11 -8.93
CA GLY A 67 1.51 2.55 -8.84
C GLY A 67 1.37 3.06 -7.40
N PRO A 68 1.34 4.38 -7.21
CA PRO A 68 1.28 4.99 -5.87
C PRO A 68 -0.01 4.60 -5.16
N PRO A 69 0.05 4.05 -3.94
CA PRO A 69 -1.14 3.62 -3.24
C PRO A 69 -1.96 4.81 -2.75
N ILE A 70 -3.29 4.68 -2.75
CA ILE A 70 -4.22 5.70 -2.23
C ILE A 70 -4.65 5.31 -0.81
N ASN A 71 -5.16 4.10 -0.67
CA ASN A 71 -5.67 3.53 0.56
C ASN A 71 -4.71 2.47 1.11
N ILE A 72 -4.90 2.13 2.38
CA ILE A 72 -4.14 1.09 3.05
C ILE A 72 -4.31 -0.26 2.34
N TYR A 73 -3.20 -0.96 2.22
CA TYR A 73 -3.12 -2.31 1.64
C TYR A 73 -2.24 -3.21 2.50
N ASP A 74 -2.71 -4.42 2.77
CA ASP A 74 -1.88 -5.52 3.27
C ASP A 74 -2.58 -6.86 3.03
N LYS A 75 -1.95 -7.76 2.27
CA LYS A 75 -2.56 -9.06 1.89
C LYS A 75 -2.74 -10.02 3.07
N HIS A 76 -2.01 -9.82 4.17
CA HIS A 76 -2.10 -10.65 5.36
C HIS A 76 -3.03 -10.03 6.40
N GLY A 77 -2.99 -8.70 6.55
CA GLY A 77 -3.90 -7.96 7.43
C GLY A 77 -5.35 -7.93 6.94
N PHE A 78 -5.52 -7.88 5.61
CA PHE A 78 -6.80 -7.81 4.93
C PHE A 78 -6.91 -8.91 3.85
N PRO A 79 -7.03 -10.19 4.23
CA PRO A 79 -6.96 -11.30 3.27
C PRO A 79 -7.96 -11.19 2.11
N GLU A 80 -9.19 -10.77 2.40
CA GLU A 80 -10.27 -10.65 1.42
C GLU A 80 -10.02 -9.55 0.36
N CYS A 81 -9.09 -8.62 0.62
CA CYS A 81 -8.69 -7.62 -0.38
C CYS A 81 -7.74 -8.19 -1.43
N GLY A 82 -7.08 -9.33 -1.18
CA GLY A 82 -6.09 -9.91 -2.07
C GLY A 82 -4.93 -8.96 -2.34
N GLU A 83 -4.76 -8.52 -3.59
CA GLU A 83 -3.75 -7.52 -4.01
C GLU A 83 -4.29 -6.08 -4.08
N ASN A 84 -5.56 -5.85 -3.73
CA ASN A 84 -6.25 -4.56 -3.84
C ASN A 84 -6.24 -3.79 -2.53
N GLU A 85 -6.39 -2.47 -2.60
CA GLU A 85 -6.47 -1.62 -1.41
C GLU A 85 -7.82 -1.77 -0.69
N VAL A 86 -7.84 -1.46 0.60
CA VAL A 86 -9.07 -1.47 1.40
C VAL A 86 -10.01 -0.35 0.96
N PHE A 87 -11.30 -0.68 0.79
CA PHE A 87 -12.32 0.26 0.37
C PHE A 87 -12.85 1.13 1.53
N MET A 88 -13.07 0.51 2.70
CA MET A 88 -13.58 1.21 3.88
C MET A 88 -13.13 0.49 5.15
N LEU A 89 -12.94 1.24 6.24
CA LEU A 89 -12.63 0.72 7.56
C LEU A 89 -13.69 1.20 8.57
N CYS A 90 -13.95 0.43 9.61
CA CYS A 90 -14.70 0.89 10.77
C CYS A 90 -14.22 0.26 12.08
N LYS A 91 -14.38 0.96 13.20
CA LYS A 91 -14.10 0.35 14.52
C LYS A 91 -15.17 -0.68 14.85
N SER A 92 -14.77 -1.86 15.31
CA SER A 92 -15.73 -2.94 15.54
C SER A 92 -16.74 -2.62 16.65
N ASN A 93 -16.34 -1.90 17.71
CA ASN A 93 -17.23 -1.51 18.83
C ASN A 93 -18.21 -0.38 18.49
N SER A 94 -17.71 0.76 18.01
CA SER A 94 -18.51 1.97 17.82
C SER A 94 -19.13 2.05 16.44
N LYS A 95 -18.68 1.21 15.50
CA LYS A 95 -19.01 1.28 14.07
C LYS A 95 -18.67 2.64 13.45
N ASP A 96 -17.74 3.38 14.07
CA ASP A 96 -17.23 4.63 13.52
C ASP A 96 -16.45 4.34 12.25
N ILE A 97 -16.86 4.99 11.15
CA ILE A 97 -16.18 4.87 9.86
C ILE A 97 -14.83 5.58 9.94
N ILE A 98 -13.79 4.86 9.54
CA ILE A 98 -12.42 5.34 9.44
C ILE A 98 -12.07 5.44 7.95
N SER A 99 -11.50 6.56 7.54
CA SER A 99 -10.97 6.69 6.18
C SER A 99 -9.81 5.70 5.96
N PRO A 100 -9.79 4.90 4.89
CA PRO A 100 -8.67 4.01 4.58
C PRO A 100 -7.50 4.73 3.91
N LYS A 101 -7.68 6.01 3.53
CA LYS A 101 -6.68 6.81 2.82
C LYS A 101 -5.38 6.92 3.60
N LEU A 102 -4.26 6.71 2.92
CA LEU A 102 -2.92 6.86 3.48
C LEU A 102 -2.54 8.33 3.62
N ASP A 103 -1.73 8.65 4.63
CA ASP A 103 -1.25 10.00 4.85
C ASP A 103 -0.25 10.37 3.73
N GLY A 104 -0.46 11.53 3.10
CA GLY A 104 0.34 11.98 1.97
C GLY A 104 -0.01 11.34 0.62
N SER A 105 -0.95 10.39 0.57
CA SER A 105 -1.38 9.80 -0.71
C SER A 105 -2.02 10.82 -1.64
N LEU A 106 -1.59 10.75 -2.89
CA LEU A 106 -2.08 11.59 -3.99
C LEU A 106 -3.31 10.94 -4.62
N VAL A 107 -4.23 11.76 -5.13
CA VAL A 107 -5.45 11.32 -5.82
C VAL A 107 -5.64 12.11 -7.11
N GLY A 108 -6.44 11.58 -8.04
CA GLY A 108 -6.74 12.26 -9.30
C GLY A 108 -5.51 12.57 -10.14
N GLU A 109 -5.44 13.79 -10.69
CA GLU A 109 -4.35 14.21 -11.57
C GLU A 109 -2.98 14.21 -10.91
N ASP A 110 -2.88 14.59 -9.64
CA ASP A 110 -1.59 14.67 -8.94
C ASP A 110 -0.97 13.29 -8.78
N ARG A 111 -1.80 12.26 -8.56
CA ARG A 111 -1.36 10.86 -8.54
C ARG A 111 -0.80 10.45 -9.90
N ILE A 112 -1.49 10.82 -10.98
CA ILE A 112 -1.09 10.47 -12.35
C ILE A 112 0.24 11.16 -12.68
N LYS A 113 0.36 12.47 -12.44
CA LYS A 113 1.59 13.25 -12.67
C LYS A 113 2.77 12.67 -11.90
N TYR A 114 2.57 12.33 -10.63
CA TYR A 114 3.63 11.73 -9.82
C TYR A 114 4.00 10.32 -10.31
N TRP A 115 3.02 9.51 -10.67
CA TRP A 115 3.29 8.17 -11.21
C TRP A 115 4.07 8.23 -12.53
N ASP A 116 3.70 9.15 -13.43
CA ASP A 116 4.40 9.34 -14.70
C ASP A 116 5.81 9.89 -14.51
N TYR A 117 6.03 10.76 -13.51
CA TYR A 117 7.36 11.16 -13.08
C TYR A 117 8.19 9.94 -12.61
N LEU A 118 7.63 9.06 -11.78
CA LEU A 118 8.34 7.87 -11.30
C LEU A 118 8.71 6.90 -12.44
N LYS A 119 7.85 6.76 -13.46
CA LYS A 119 8.11 5.89 -14.62
C LYS A 119 9.34 6.34 -15.43
N GLN A 120 9.69 7.63 -15.40
CA GLN A 120 10.87 8.14 -16.13
C GLN A 120 12.20 7.58 -15.60
N PHE A 121 12.25 7.16 -14.33
CA PHE A 121 13.46 6.58 -13.73
C PHE A 121 13.76 5.17 -14.24
N ILE A 122 12.72 4.35 -14.51
CA ILE A 122 12.92 3.04 -15.16
C ILE A 122 13.56 3.21 -16.53
N SER A 123 13.12 4.20 -17.31
CA SER A 123 13.63 4.40 -18.67
C SER A 123 15.12 4.72 -18.69
N LYS A 124 15.64 5.43 -17.67
CA LYS A 124 17.08 5.72 -17.57
C LYS A 124 17.90 4.45 -17.33
N ASP A 125 17.49 3.60 -16.39
CA ASP A 125 18.19 2.34 -16.13
C ASP A 125 18.09 1.36 -17.31
N LEU A 126 16.99 1.36 -18.07
CA LEU A 126 16.90 0.57 -19.30
C LEU A 126 17.85 1.09 -20.39
N LEU A 127 17.99 2.41 -20.54
CA LEU A 127 18.93 3.01 -21.48
C LEU A 127 20.40 2.80 -21.07
N GLU A 128 20.71 2.81 -19.77
CA GLU A 128 22.07 2.54 -19.26
C GLU A 128 22.45 1.05 -19.35
N ASN A 129 21.49 0.13 -19.22
CA ASN A 129 21.71 -1.31 -19.38
C ASN A 129 21.81 -1.77 -20.85
N ASP A 130 21.38 -0.95 -21.82
CA ASP A 130 21.60 -1.22 -23.25
C ASP A 130 22.94 -0.65 -23.74
N ASN A 131 23.39 0.51 -23.21
CA ASN A 131 24.71 1.06 -23.52
C ASN A 131 25.89 0.24 -22.96
N SER A 132 25.67 -0.61 -21.96
CA SER A 132 26.70 -1.50 -21.40
C SER A 132 26.85 -2.82 -22.16
N LYS A 133 26.08 -3.05 -23.22
CA LYS A 133 26.19 -4.25 -24.10
C LYS A 133 26.85 -3.98 -25.45
N GLU A 134 27.19 -2.73 -25.77
CA GLU A 134 27.84 -2.38 -27.04
C GLU A 134 29.38 -2.26 -26.95
N GLU A 135 30.00 -2.51 -25.78
CA GLU A 135 31.47 -2.41 -25.61
C GLU A 135 32.22 -3.76 -25.44
N GLU A 136 31.57 -4.92 -25.56
CA GLU A 136 32.26 -6.23 -25.57
C GLU A 136 31.77 -7.17 -26.70
N ASN A 137 32.17 -6.85 -27.95
CA ASN A 137 32.68 -7.74 -29.04
C ASN A 137 32.33 -7.25 -30.44
#